data_AF-A0A5B0N569-F1
#
_entry.id   AF-A0A5B0N569-F1
#
_cell.length_a   1.000
_cell.length_b   1.000
_cell.length_c   1.000
_cell.angle_alpha   90.00
_cell.angle_beta   90.00
_cell.angle_gamma   90.00
#
_symmetry.space_group_name_H-M   'P 1'
#
loop_
_entity.id
_entity.type
_entity.pdbx_description
1 polymer ?
#
loop_
_entity_poly.entity_id
_entity_poly.type
_entity_poly.pdbx_seq_one_letter_code
_entity_poly.pdbx_strand_id
1 'polypeptide(L)'
;MDELDTLASHQLRHQAVLERLANCDYDLGLPDTPSDLSIDKLRSKEYLLIELHSALLPLLRQHITSLSPALRELNQAQGKPTPTLKLVIEILLKLELTLDQTIRTLNDLIPGKLPKPSRTNDQHFKEFKCFRLRGFERFIKRVMQAQLATFFSKSRQLIEHSRSQTKAELPLQLHLPKPSFQSTSLSCG
;
A
#
# COMPACT_ATOMS: atom_id res chain seq x y z
N MET A 1 10.06 29.77 -1.87
CA MET A 1 9.63 28.61 -2.67
C MET A 1 8.90 27.69 -1.72
N ASP A 2 7.58 27.62 -1.87
CA ASP A 2 6.62 27.41 -0.80
C ASP A 2 6.59 26.00 -0.22
N GLU A 3 6.89 25.91 1.08
CA GLU A 3 6.75 24.70 1.90
C GLU A 3 5.31 24.16 1.87
N LEU A 4 4.34 25.07 1.68
CA LEU A 4 2.92 24.79 1.52
C LEU A 4 2.61 24.03 0.22
N ASP A 5 3.33 24.31 -0.86
CA ASP A 5 3.12 23.72 -2.18
C ASP A 5 3.67 22.29 -2.23
N THR A 6 4.81 22.06 -1.55
CA THR A 6 5.32 20.71 -1.28
C THR A 6 4.38 19.89 -0.40
N LEU A 7 3.79 20.48 0.63
CA LEU A 7 2.88 19.78 1.54
C LEU A 7 1.59 19.35 0.83
N ALA A 8 0.98 20.25 0.06
CA ALA A 8 -0.23 19.96 -0.72
C ALA A 8 0.03 18.91 -1.81
N SER A 9 1.17 19.02 -2.51
CA SER A 9 1.60 18.04 -3.52
C SER A 9 1.84 16.66 -2.93
N HIS A 10 2.49 16.59 -1.76
CA HIS A 10 2.66 15.33 -1.02
C HIS A 10 1.29 14.76 -0.62
N GLN A 11 0.41 15.56 -0.02
CA GLN A 11 -0.93 15.12 0.40
C GLN A 11 -1.77 14.52 -0.75
N LEU A 12 -1.79 15.17 -1.92
CA LEU A 12 -2.49 14.66 -3.11
C LEU A 12 -1.91 13.32 -3.59
N ARG A 13 -0.58 13.20 -3.63
CA ARG A 13 0.08 11.94 -4.01
C ARG A 13 -0.27 10.80 -3.05
N HIS A 14 -0.35 11.06 -1.76
CA HIS A 14 -0.67 10.01 -0.78
C HIS A 14 -2.12 9.54 -0.85
N GLN A 15 -3.05 10.45 -1.14
CA GLN A 15 -4.44 10.06 -1.39
C GLN A 15 -4.55 9.19 -2.63
N ALA A 16 -3.88 9.58 -3.72
CA ALA A 16 -3.87 8.81 -4.96
C ALA A 16 -3.28 7.40 -4.77
N VAL A 17 -2.22 7.24 -3.97
CA VAL A 17 -1.60 5.95 -3.65
C VAL A 17 -2.56 5.03 -2.88
N LEU A 18 -3.26 5.57 -1.88
CA LEU A 18 -4.25 4.80 -1.12
C LEU A 18 -5.46 4.45 -1.98
N GLU A 19 -5.96 5.37 -2.81
CA GLU A 19 -7.03 5.08 -3.75
C GLU A 19 -6.61 4.00 -4.73
N ARG A 20 -5.38 4.08 -5.26
CA ARG A 20 -4.82 3.07 -6.15
C ARG A 20 -4.74 1.72 -5.44
N LEU A 21 -4.12 1.63 -4.28
CA LEU A 21 -3.98 0.37 -3.53
C LEU A 21 -5.33 -0.22 -3.06
N ALA A 22 -6.31 0.62 -2.73
CA ALA A 22 -7.63 0.14 -2.29
C ALA A 22 -8.51 -0.32 -3.47
N ASN A 23 -8.38 0.31 -4.63
CA ASN A 23 -9.18 0.03 -5.83
C ASN A 23 -8.45 -0.83 -6.87
N CYS A 24 -7.18 -1.17 -6.64
CA CYS A 24 -6.45 -2.09 -7.49
C CYS A 24 -7.17 -3.43 -7.49
N ASP A 25 -7.55 -3.90 -8.67
CA ASP A 25 -8.12 -5.24 -8.87
C ASP A 25 -7.08 -6.33 -8.54
N TYR A 26 -5.79 -5.97 -8.44
CA TYR A 26 -4.65 -6.89 -8.30
C TYR A 26 -4.70 -8.07 -9.27
N ASP A 27 -5.47 -7.92 -10.35
CA ASP A 27 -5.51 -8.88 -11.40
C ASP A 27 -4.15 -8.87 -12.07
N LEU A 28 -3.63 -10.07 -12.32
CA LEU A 28 -2.37 -10.23 -13.02
C LEU A 28 -2.53 -9.85 -14.50
N GLY A 29 -3.75 -9.63 -15.00
CA GLY A 29 -3.99 -9.23 -16.39
C GLY A 29 -3.49 -10.28 -17.38
N LEU A 30 -3.50 -11.53 -16.94
CA LEU A 30 -2.96 -12.66 -17.67
C LEU A 30 -3.80 -12.89 -18.93
N PRO A 31 -3.20 -12.93 -20.12
CA PRO A 31 -3.96 -13.21 -21.33
C PRO A 31 -4.54 -14.63 -21.29
N ASP A 32 -5.76 -14.78 -21.80
CA ASP A 32 -6.46 -16.07 -21.92
C ASP A 32 -5.81 -17.02 -22.93
N THR A 33 -4.82 -16.53 -23.68
CA THR A 33 -4.04 -17.32 -24.62
C THR A 33 -3.21 -18.37 -23.88
N PRO A 34 -3.11 -19.60 -24.42
CA PRO A 34 -2.24 -20.62 -23.87
C PRO A 34 -0.80 -20.11 -23.77
N SER A 35 -0.20 -20.21 -22.57
CA SER A 35 1.21 -19.89 -22.40
C SER A 35 2.07 -20.93 -23.12
N ASP A 36 3.03 -20.46 -23.90
CA ASP A 36 4.16 -21.28 -24.34
C ASP A 36 5.06 -21.55 -23.12
N LEU A 37 4.93 -22.75 -22.56
CA LEU A 37 5.59 -23.24 -21.35
C LEU A 37 6.65 -24.30 -21.65
N SER A 38 7.43 -24.13 -22.70
CA SER A 38 8.62 -24.96 -22.90
C SER A 38 9.52 -24.92 -21.65
N ILE A 39 10.10 -26.08 -21.29
CA ILE A 39 10.96 -26.22 -20.11
C ILE A 39 12.17 -25.28 -20.17
N ASP A 40 12.74 -25.08 -21.36
CA ASP A 40 13.93 -24.24 -21.54
C ASP A 40 13.59 -22.77 -21.31
N LYS A 41 12.40 -22.35 -21.75
CA LYS A 41 11.89 -21.00 -21.52
C LYS A 41 11.59 -20.75 -20.04
N LEU A 42 11.02 -21.72 -19.34
CA LEU A 42 10.77 -21.60 -17.90
C LEU A 42 12.08 -21.59 -17.11
N ARG A 43 13.04 -22.46 -17.44
CA ARG A 43 14.37 -22.47 -16.82
C ARG A 43 15.14 -21.16 -17.05
N SER A 44 15.02 -20.56 -18.23
CA SER A 44 15.62 -19.24 -18.50
C SER A 44 15.10 -18.13 -17.57
N LYS A 45 13.97 -18.37 -16.88
CA LYS A 45 13.30 -17.45 -15.96
C LYS A 45 13.48 -17.82 -14.48
N GLU A 46 14.39 -18.73 -14.14
CA GLU A 46 14.67 -19.13 -12.74
C GLU A 46 15.07 -17.94 -11.86
N TYR A 47 15.73 -16.94 -12.42
CA TYR A 47 16.05 -15.71 -11.71
C TYR A 47 14.80 -14.96 -11.21
N LEU A 48 13.65 -15.04 -11.90
CA LEU A 48 12.40 -14.41 -11.46
C LEU A 48 11.82 -15.13 -10.22
N LEU A 49 11.94 -16.47 -10.16
CA LEU A 49 11.55 -17.23 -8.96
C LEU A 49 12.44 -16.86 -7.77
N ILE A 50 13.74 -16.72 -7.99
CA ILE A 50 14.70 -16.29 -6.98
C ILE A 50 14.38 -14.87 -6.52
N GLU A 51 14.11 -13.94 -7.44
CA GLU A 51 13.74 -12.56 -7.13
C GLU A 51 12.45 -12.50 -6.28
N LEU A 52 11.42 -13.25 -6.67
CA LEU A 52 10.17 -13.36 -5.90
C LEU A 52 10.43 -13.89 -4.50
N HIS A 53 11.15 -15.02 -4.39
CA HIS A 53 11.32 -15.73 -3.12
C HIS A 53 12.27 -15.00 -2.16
N SER A 54 13.40 -14.51 -2.67
CA SER A 54 14.49 -14.00 -1.85
C SER A 54 14.42 -12.49 -1.62
N ALA A 55 13.72 -11.73 -2.46
CA ALA A 55 13.65 -10.28 -2.33
C ALA A 55 12.22 -9.75 -2.19
N LEU A 56 11.36 -9.97 -3.18
CA LEU A 56 10.07 -9.26 -3.28
C LEU A 56 9.08 -9.69 -2.19
N LEU A 57 8.86 -10.99 -2.00
CA LEU A 57 7.93 -11.49 -0.97
C LEU A 57 8.40 -11.14 0.46
N PRO A 58 9.69 -11.28 0.82
CA PRO A 58 10.21 -10.79 2.10
C PRO A 58 10.00 -9.28 2.31
N LEU A 59 10.24 -8.45 1.28
CA LEU A 59 10.03 -7.00 1.35
C LEU A 59 8.55 -6.64 1.55
N LEU A 60 7.64 -7.27 0.80
CA LEU A 60 6.20 -7.10 1.00
C LEU A 60 5.79 -7.41 2.44
N ARG A 61 6.26 -8.55 2.97
CA ARG A 61 6.02 -8.93 4.37
C ARG A 61 6.54 -7.85 5.33
N GLN A 62 7.75 -7.36 5.12
CA GLN A 62 8.34 -6.32 5.96
C GLN A 62 7.52 -5.03 5.94
N HIS A 63 7.12 -4.55 4.75
CA HIS A 63 6.30 -3.35 4.62
C HIS A 63 4.95 -3.50 5.30
N ILE A 64 4.23 -4.60 5.09
CA ILE A 64 2.94 -4.87 5.75
C ILE A 64 3.10 -4.96 7.27
N THR A 65 4.14 -5.65 7.74
CA THR A 65 4.41 -5.81 9.18
C THR A 65 4.77 -4.48 9.85
N SER A 66 5.43 -3.58 9.11
CA SER A 66 5.79 -2.24 9.60
C SER A 66 4.61 -1.27 9.56
N LEU A 67 3.70 -1.42 8.58
CA LEU A 67 2.56 -0.54 8.39
C LEU A 67 1.50 -0.73 9.50
N SER A 68 1.26 -1.97 9.92
CA SER A 68 0.26 -2.30 10.95
C SER A 68 0.42 -1.51 12.27
N PRO A 69 1.59 -1.50 12.93
CA PRO A 69 1.78 -0.71 14.15
C PRO A 69 1.70 0.80 13.88
N ALA A 70 2.24 1.29 12.76
CA ALA A 70 2.18 2.71 12.41
C ALA A 70 0.73 3.21 12.23
N LEU A 71 -0.13 2.39 11.62
CA LEU A 71 -1.57 2.68 11.51
C LEU A 71 -2.29 2.68 12.86
N ARG A 72 -1.89 1.77 13.78
CA ARG A 72 -2.44 1.73 15.14
C ARG A 72 -2.09 2.99 15.92
N GLU A 73 -0.83 3.40 15.86
CA GLU A 73 -0.36 4.64 16.50
C GLU A 73 -1.08 5.86 15.92
N LEU A 74 -1.24 5.92 14.59
CA LEU A 74 -1.96 7.03 13.92
C LEU A 74 -3.40 7.13 14.41
N ASN A 75 -4.08 6.00 14.61
CA ASN A 75 -5.44 5.97 15.13
C ASN A 75 -5.52 6.41 16.61
N GLN A 76 -4.49 6.10 17.41
CA GLN A 76 -4.41 6.51 18.82
C GLN A 76 -4.04 7.99 19.00
N ALA A 77 -3.40 8.61 18.01
CA ALA A 77 -2.95 10.01 18.06
C ALA A 77 -4.08 11.06 17.96
N GLN A 78 -5.35 10.64 17.89
CA GLN A 78 -6.56 11.50 17.94
C GLN A 78 -6.49 12.75 17.05
N GLY A 79 -5.94 12.63 15.83
CA GLY A 79 -5.92 13.73 14.87
C GLY A 79 -4.79 14.75 15.03
N LYS A 80 -3.80 14.53 15.91
CA LYS A 80 -2.59 15.37 15.88
C LYS A 80 -1.75 15.03 14.63
N PRO A 81 -1.34 16.02 13.82
CA PRO A 81 -0.43 15.80 12.70
C PRO A 81 0.90 15.34 13.27
N THR A 82 1.11 14.02 13.25
CA THR A 82 2.20 13.36 13.93
C THR A 82 3.22 12.87 12.91
N PRO A 83 4.51 12.77 13.29
CA PRO A 83 5.53 12.11 12.47
C PRO A 83 5.11 10.69 12.04
N THR A 84 4.18 10.06 12.78
CA THR A 84 3.53 8.79 12.45
C THR A 84 2.79 8.81 11.10
N LEU A 85 2.09 9.90 10.73
CA LEU A 85 1.42 9.99 9.44
C LEU A 85 2.44 9.96 8.28
N LYS A 86 3.56 10.68 8.44
CA LYS A 86 4.65 10.67 7.46
C LYS A 86 5.26 9.28 7.32
N LEU A 87 5.47 8.57 8.43
CA LEU A 87 5.97 7.19 8.42
C LEU A 87 5.00 6.23 7.69
N VAL A 88 3.70 6.30 8.01
CA VAL A 88 2.65 5.51 7.33
C VAL A 88 2.70 5.72 5.82
N ILE A 89 2.80 6.97 5.40
CA ILE A 89 2.92 7.37 4.00
C ILE A 89 4.16 6.77 3.33
N GLU A 90 5.33 6.88 3.95
CA GLU A 90 6.58 6.36 3.39
C GLU A 90 6.53 4.84 3.22
N ILE A 91 5.91 4.14 4.17
CA ILE A 91 5.72 2.69 4.08
C ILE A 91 4.76 2.34 2.94
N LEU A 92 3.65 3.07 2.79
CA LEU A 92 2.68 2.85 1.70
C LEU A 92 3.29 3.03 0.31
N LEU A 93 4.13 4.06 0.12
CA LEU A 93 4.83 4.29 -1.15
C LEU A 93 5.79 3.15 -1.50
N LYS A 94 6.59 2.68 -0.52
CA LYS A 94 7.50 1.53 -0.73
C LYS A 94 6.73 0.25 -1.02
N LEU A 95 5.62 0.05 -0.32
CA LEU A 95 4.74 -1.10 -0.50
C LEU A 95 4.12 -1.12 -1.90
N GLU A 96 3.64 0.03 -2.39
CA GLU A 96 3.10 0.19 -3.73
C GLU A 96 4.13 -0.19 -4.81
N LEU A 97 5.34 0.36 -4.73
CA LEU A 97 6.43 0.04 -5.67
C LEU A 97 6.78 -1.45 -5.64
N THR A 98 6.86 -2.05 -4.44
CA THR A 98 7.18 -3.47 -4.29
C THR A 98 6.07 -4.37 -4.84
N LEU A 99 4.81 -3.98 -4.66
CA LEU A 99 3.65 -4.69 -5.23
C LEU A 99 3.65 -4.62 -6.76
N ASP A 100 3.86 -3.42 -7.31
CA ASP A 100 3.94 -3.23 -8.76
C ASP A 100 5.07 -4.05 -9.38
N GLN A 101 6.22 -4.16 -8.72
CA GLN A 101 7.32 -5.02 -9.16
C GLN A 101 6.97 -6.50 -9.02
N THR A 102 6.35 -6.91 -7.91
CA THR A 102 5.90 -8.29 -7.70
C THR A 102 4.93 -8.73 -8.80
N ILE A 103 3.94 -7.90 -9.15
CA ILE A 103 2.97 -8.20 -10.21
C ILE A 103 3.68 -8.34 -11.56
N ARG A 104 4.61 -7.44 -11.88
CA ARG A 104 5.39 -7.54 -13.13
C ARG A 104 6.22 -8.82 -13.18
N THR A 105 6.97 -9.14 -12.13
CA THR A 105 7.78 -10.37 -12.04
C THR A 105 6.90 -11.63 -12.17
N LEU A 106 5.68 -11.62 -11.62
CA LEU A 106 4.72 -12.71 -11.78
C LEU A 106 4.19 -12.85 -13.22
N ASN A 107 3.88 -11.73 -13.87
CA ASN A 107 3.45 -11.71 -15.27
C ASN A 107 4.55 -12.17 -16.23
N ASP A 108 5.80 -11.81 -15.94
CA ASP A 108 6.94 -12.28 -16.70
C ASP A 108 7.19 -13.78 -16.47
N LEU A 109 7.01 -14.27 -15.24
CA LEU A 109 7.14 -15.69 -14.91
C LEU A 109 6.03 -16.55 -15.55
N ILE A 110 4.80 -16.04 -15.54
CA ILE A 110 3.59 -16.72 -16.02
C ILE A 110 2.97 -15.85 -17.12
N PRO A 111 3.33 -15.97 -18.41
CA PRO A 111 2.91 -15.02 -19.44
C PRO A 111 1.48 -15.26 -19.99
N GLY A 112 0.59 -15.93 -19.24
CA GLY A 112 -0.75 -16.29 -19.71
C GLY A 112 -1.31 -17.56 -19.08
N LYS A 113 -2.30 -18.15 -19.74
CA LYS A 113 -3.05 -19.29 -19.19
C LYS A 113 -2.19 -20.54 -19.09
N LEU A 114 -1.91 -20.97 -17.87
CA LEU A 114 -1.27 -22.26 -17.60
C LEU A 114 -2.17 -23.41 -18.10
N PRO A 115 -1.65 -24.50 -18.69
CA PRO A 115 -2.42 -25.67 -19.11
C PRO A 115 -2.87 -26.49 -17.90
N LYS A 116 -3.97 -27.24 -18.02
CA LYS A 116 -4.41 -28.13 -16.93
C LYS A 116 -3.29 -29.14 -16.64
N PRO A 117 -2.95 -29.41 -15.38
CA PRO A 117 -1.89 -30.36 -15.07
C PRO A 117 -2.30 -31.75 -15.56
N SER A 118 -1.45 -32.40 -16.37
CA SER A 118 -1.65 -33.80 -16.75
C SER A 118 -1.34 -34.69 -15.54
N ARG A 119 -2.12 -35.76 -15.33
CA ARG A 119 -1.88 -36.70 -14.21
C ARG A 119 -0.64 -37.58 -14.40
N THR A 120 -0.12 -37.67 -15.62
CA THR A 120 0.79 -38.77 -16.02
C THR A 120 2.18 -38.32 -16.43
N ASN A 121 2.38 -37.05 -16.76
CA ASN A 121 3.69 -36.55 -17.18
C ASN A 121 3.96 -35.18 -16.54
N ASP A 122 4.90 -35.15 -15.60
CA ASP A 122 5.40 -33.92 -14.96
C ASP A 122 6.72 -33.43 -15.57
N GLN A 123 7.22 -34.15 -16.59
CA GLN A 123 8.40 -33.89 -17.41
C GLN A 123 9.63 -33.40 -16.63
N HIS A 124 9.78 -33.77 -15.34
CA HIS A 124 10.86 -33.34 -14.45
C HIS A 124 11.09 -31.81 -14.36
N PHE A 125 10.01 -31.02 -14.41
CA PHE A 125 10.07 -29.53 -14.39
C PHE A 125 10.51 -28.89 -13.05
N LYS A 126 10.85 -29.67 -12.01
CA LYS A 126 11.24 -29.20 -10.66
C LYS A 126 10.28 -28.13 -10.09
N GLU A 127 10.74 -26.89 -9.89
CA GLU A 127 9.95 -25.78 -9.37
C GLU A 127 8.92 -25.24 -10.37
N PHE A 128 9.14 -25.49 -11.67
CA PHE A 128 8.28 -25.05 -12.76
C PHE A 128 7.18 -26.05 -13.13
N LYS A 129 6.91 -27.06 -12.29
CA LYS A 129 5.81 -28.00 -12.54
C LYS A 129 4.49 -27.22 -12.69
N CYS A 130 3.74 -27.48 -13.75
CA CYS A 130 2.51 -26.73 -14.07
C CYS A 130 1.51 -26.67 -12.90
N PHE A 131 1.39 -27.73 -12.10
CA PHE A 131 0.51 -27.70 -10.92
C PHE A 131 1.04 -26.77 -9.80
N ARG A 132 2.36 -26.63 -9.64
CA ARG A 132 2.97 -25.71 -8.67
C ARG A 132 2.73 -24.27 -9.10
N LEU A 133 3.02 -23.96 -10.36
CA LEU A 133 2.78 -22.63 -10.93
C LEU A 133 1.29 -22.24 -10.86
N ARG A 134 0.37 -23.16 -11.18
CA ARG A 134 -1.08 -22.91 -11.03
C ARG A 134 -1.50 -22.71 -9.58
N GLY A 135 -0.96 -23.52 -8.67
CA GLY A 135 -1.23 -23.38 -7.24
C GLY A 135 -0.76 -22.03 -6.72
N PHE A 136 0.44 -21.62 -7.14
CA PHE A 136 1.06 -20.34 -6.81
C PHE A 136 0.26 -19.15 -7.38
N GLU A 137 -0.09 -19.17 -8.67
CA GLU A 137 -0.93 -18.16 -9.32
C GLU A 137 -2.24 -17.97 -8.55
N ARG A 138 -2.95 -19.07 -8.26
CA ARG A 138 -4.21 -19.04 -7.50
C ARG A 138 -4.01 -18.50 -6.08
N PHE A 139 -2.94 -18.90 -5.42
CA PHE A 139 -2.62 -18.43 -4.07
C PHE A 139 -2.38 -16.92 -4.05
N ILE A 140 -1.53 -16.42 -4.96
CA ILE A 140 -1.24 -14.99 -5.08
C ILE A 140 -2.50 -14.20 -5.41
N LYS A 141 -3.29 -14.61 -6.42
CA LYS A 141 -4.56 -13.95 -6.75
C LYS A 141 -5.46 -13.83 -5.51
N ARG A 142 -5.63 -14.92 -4.75
CA ARG A 142 -6.42 -14.90 -3.52
C ARG A 142 -5.87 -13.95 -2.46
N VAL A 143 -4.55 -13.94 -2.23
CA VAL A 143 -3.92 -13.06 -1.23
C VAL A 143 -4.06 -11.60 -1.66
N MET A 144 -3.74 -11.28 -2.91
CA MET A 144 -3.76 -9.91 -3.41
C MET A 144 -5.20 -9.36 -3.48
N GLN A 145 -6.13 -10.10 -4.08
CA GLN A 145 -7.52 -9.64 -4.29
C GLN A 145 -8.32 -9.55 -2.99
N ALA A 146 -8.19 -10.53 -2.10
CA ALA A 146 -9.03 -10.56 -0.89
C ALA A 146 -8.33 -9.91 0.31
N GLN A 147 -7.10 -10.33 0.63
CA GLN A 147 -6.46 -9.96 1.88
C GLN A 147 -5.87 -8.56 1.81
N LEU A 148 -5.11 -8.25 0.76
CA LEU A 148 -4.48 -6.94 0.62
C LEU A 148 -5.51 -5.84 0.32
N ALA A 149 -6.46 -6.07 -0.58
CA ALA A 149 -7.53 -5.09 -0.84
C ALA A 149 -8.31 -4.73 0.45
N THR A 150 -8.68 -5.73 1.26
CA THR A 150 -9.34 -5.50 2.56
C THR A 150 -8.44 -4.71 3.52
N PHE A 151 -7.14 -5.06 3.58
CA PHE A 151 -6.18 -4.38 4.44
C PHE A 151 -6.00 -2.90 4.04
N PHE A 152 -5.87 -2.61 2.74
CA PHE A 152 -5.72 -1.24 2.25
C PHE A 152 -7.00 -0.41 2.39
N SER A 153 -8.17 -1.02 2.18
CA SER A 153 -9.46 -0.36 2.45
C SER A 153 -9.57 0.07 3.92
N LYS A 154 -9.21 -0.80 4.87
CA LYS A 154 -9.17 -0.44 6.30
C LYS A 154 -8.12 0.62 6.61
N SER A 155 -6.94 0.53 6.01
CA SER A 155 -5.87 1.51 6.17
C SER A 155 -6.31 2.90 5.71
N ARG A 156 -7.01 2.98 4.58
CA ARG A 156 -7.62 4.21 4.06
C ARG A 156 -8.60 4.82 5.06
N GLN A 157 -9.54 4.02 5.58
CA GLN A 157 -10.54 4.48 6.55
C GLN A 157 -9.87 5.08 7.81
N LEU A 158 -8.83 4.42 8.35
CA LEU A 158 -8.10 4.92 9.52
C LEU A 158 -7.41 6.26 9.24
N ILE A 159 -6.78 6.39 8.06
CA ILE A 159 -6.11 7.63 7.66
C ILE A 159 -7.13 8.76 7.45
N GLU A 160 -8.26 8.49 6.79
CA GLU A 160 -9.33 9.48 6.58
C GLU A 160 -9.98 9.93 7.91
N HIS A 161 -10.21 9.00 8.83
CA HIS A 161 -10.72 9.29 10.17
C HIS A 161 -9.75 10.18 10.96
N SER A 162 -8.46 9.84 10.97
CA SER A 162 -7.44 10.64 11.66
C SER A 162 -7.38 12.08 11.14
N ARG A 163 -7.54 12.29 9.83
CA ARG A 163 -7.56 13.63 9.20
C ARG A 163 -8.81 14.44 9.55
N SER A 164 -9.95 13.76 9.69
CA SER A 164 -11.23 14.41 10.03
C SER A 164 -11.20 14.96 11.45
N GLN A 165 -10.53 14.26 12.37
CA GLN A 165 -10.28 14.73 13.73
C GLN A 165 -9.34 15.94 13.77
N THR A 166 -8.30 15.97 12.92
CA THR A 166 -7.39 17.14 12.80
C THR A 166 -8.13 18.42 12.37
N LYS A 167 -9.10 18.32 11.46
CA LYS A 167 -9.87 19.48 10.97
C LYS A 167 -10.88 20.00 11.99
N ALA A 168 -11.40 19.14 12.85
CA ALA A 168 -12.40 19.51 13.86
C ALA A 168 -11.81 20.31 15.04
N GLU A 169 -10.50 20.20 15.33
CA GLU A 169 -9.83 20.95 16.40
C GLU A 169 -9.37 22.36 15.99
N LEU A 170 -9.52 22.76 14.72
CA LEU A 170 -9.01 24.04 14.21
C LEU A 170 -9.96 25.27 14.23
N PRO A 171 -11.21 25.23 14.72
CA PRO A 171 -11.92 26.44 15.08
C PRO A 171 -12.16 26.46 16.59
N LEU A 172 -11.31 27.17 17.36
CA LEU A 172 -11.64 27.86 18.64
C LEU A 172 -10.36 28.38 19.34
N GLN A 173 -9.48 29.09 18.63
CA GLN A 173 -8.40 29.88 19.25
C GLN A 173 -8.29 31.25 18.56
N LEU A 174 -9.39 32.01 18.53
CA LEU A 174 -9.33 33.45 18.28
C LEU A 174 -10.26 34.17 19.27
N HIS A 175 -10.00 33.99 20.56
CA HIS A 175 -10.53 34.90 21.57
C HIS A 175 -9.45 35.94 21.88
N LEU A 176 -9.46 37.05 21.14
CA LEU A 176 -8.77 38.25 21.58
C LEU A 176 -9.38 38.68 22.94
N PRO A 177 -8.58 38.95 23.98
CA PRO A 177 -9.10 39.58 25.17
C PRO A 177 -9.51 41.02 24.84
N LYS A 178 -10.76 41.39 25.17
CA LYS A 178 -11.21 42.79 25.12
C LYS A 178 -10.37 43.60 26.12
N PRO A 179 -9.80 44.75 25.73
CA PRO A 179 -9.18 45.63 26.70
C PRO A 179 -10.27 46.27 27.56
N SER A 180 -10.27 45.94 28.85
CA SER A 180 -11.05 46.65 29.87
C SER A 180 -10.38 47.99 30.17
N PHE A 181 -10.91 49.09 29.65
CA PHE A 181 -10.57 50.42 30.14
C PHE A 181 -11.34 50.65 31.44
N GLN A 182 -10.66 50.50 32.58
CA GLN A 182 -11.10 51.09 33.83
C GLN A 182 -10.49 52.50 33.90
N SER A 183 -11.35 53.53 33.82
CA SER A 183 -10.95 54.91 34.07
C SER A 183 -11.34 55.26 35.50
N THR A 184 -10.38 55.17 36.42
CA THR A 184 -10.50 55.67 37.79
C THR A 184 -10.15 57.15 37.82
N SER A 185 -11.15 57.95 38.21
CA SER A 185 -11.13 59.24 38.93
C SER A 185 -9.85 60.11 38.93
N LEU A 186 -10.02 61.37 38.52
CA LEU A 186 -9.26 62.51 39.05
C LEU A 186 -10.23 63.46 39.74
N SER A 187 -10.18 63.45 41.07
CA SER A 187 -10.68 64.48 41.96
C SER A 187 -9.61 65.56 42.08
N CYS A 188 -9.98 66.82 41.87
CA CYS A 188 -9.24 67.99 42.36
C CYS A 188 -10.29 68.97 42.89
N GLY A 189 -10.06 69.43 44.13
CA GLY A 189 -10.88 70.42 44.82
C GLY A 189 -10.57 71.85 44.42
#